data_AF-A0A4R7FWC3-F1
#
_entry.id   AF-A0A4R7FWC3-F1
#
_cell.length_a   1.000
_cell.length_b   1.000
_cell.length_c   1.000
_cell.angle_alpha   90.00
_cell.angle_beta   90.00
_cell.angle_gamma   90.00
#
_symmetry.space_group_name_H-M   'P 1'
#
loop_
_entity.id
_entity.type
_entity.pdbx_description
1 polymer ?
#
loop_
_entity_poly.entity_id
_entity_poly.type
_entity_poly.pdbx_seq_one_letter_code
_entity_poly.pdbx_strand_id
1 'polypeptide(L)'
;MDSPAPTSQTLRPGLLLSAMFLAVTLPACGASAEAPQDAAAEQPGATPEGDGDAEESAAGEDSSDAEGSADGEEPEAEPEAEPAELPGGGDTLFPDRRFLAAYGAPGIPALGVLGEGTPQEAAERVKFYAEQYQEHSEEPVQPAFEIITSIAITEPGVDGNYTNALDPELIEPWVDLAAEEDIYVVLDLQPGHASFLDQAQQYEEFLAQPHVGLALDPEWRLSEGQRHMEQIGSVSAEEINQVSDWLAELTREHELPQKMLVLHQFKHSMISDREDIDTSHEELALLLHADGHGTPGMKTETYETLQQDLSEDIWLGWKNFYDEDSPTFTSEQTFQVEPKPWFVSYQ
;
A
#
# COMPACT_ATOMS: atom_id res chain seq x y z
N MET A 1 49.71 27.89 22.59
CA MET A 1 50.69 27.25 21.69
C MET A 1 50.04 25.98 21.20
N ASP A 2 49.75 26.01 19.90
CA ASP A 2 48.90 25.14 19.10
C ASP A 2 49.10 23.63 19.25
N SER A 3 47.99 22.90 19.11
CA SER A 3 47.97 21.56 18.52
C SER A 3 46.85 21.51 17.47
N PRO A 4 47.11 20.95 16.28
CA PRO A 4 46.27 21.17 15.10
C PRO A 4 45.08 20.19 15.01
N ALA A 5 44.01 20.66 14.36
CA ALA A 5 42.82 19.90 14.01
C ALA A 5 43.10 18.86 12.89
N PRO A 6 42.37 17.74 12.83
CA PRO A 6 42.44 16.82 11.71
C PRO A 6 41.63 17.31 10.50
N THR A 7 42.23 17.12 9.34
CA THR A 7 41.80 17.52 8.00
C THR A 7 40.64 16.65 7.49
N SER A 8 39.53 17.28 7.09
CA SER A 8 38.45 16.62 6.35
C SER A 8 38.93 16.14 4.99
N GLN A 9 38.77 14.85 4.70
CA GLN A 9 38.83 14.34 3.33
C GLN A 9 37.48 14.54 2.66
N THR A 10 37.52 15.25 1.54
CA THR A 10 36.40 15.52 0.65
C THR A 10 36.06 14.27 -0.16
N LEU A 11 34.93 13.63 0.13
CA LEU A 11 34.26 12.76 -0.83
C LEU A 11 33.52 13.60 -1.87
N ARG A 12 33.66 13.20 -3.12
CA ARG A 12 33.10 13.84 -4.31
C ARG A 12 31.57 13.67 -4.34
N PRO A 13 30.79 14.71 -4.69
CA PRO A 13 29.37 14.54 -4.98
C PRO A 13 29.22 14.02 -6.42
N GLY A 14 28.44 12.95 -6.58
CA GLY A 14 28.15 12.37 -7.88
C GLY A 14 26.94 11.45 -7.80
N LEU A 15 25.75 12.05 -7.82
CA LEU A 15 24.57 11.72 -8.65
C LEU A 15 23.43 12.58 -8.10
N LEU A 16 23.05 13.63 -8.83
CA LEU A 16 21.85 14.40 -8.55
C LEU A 16 20.67 13.60 -9.12
N LEU A 17 19.90 12.97 -8.24
CA LEU A 17 18.58 12.46 -8.59
C LEU A 17 17.67 13.69 -8.69
N SER A 18 17.43 14.18 -9.91
CA SER A 18 16.45 15.24 -10.15
C SER A 18 15.05 14.63 -10.10
N ALA A 19 14.42 14.66 -8.93
CA ALA A 19 12.97 14.62 -8.84
C ALA A 19 12.46 16.01 -9.25
N MET A 20 11.82 16.10 -10.41
CA MET A 20 11.27 17.36 -10.90
C MET A 20 9.83 17.09 -11.36
N PHE A 21 8.89 17.61 -10.56
CA PHE A 21 7.45 17.39 -10.63
C PHE A 21 6.80 17.94 -11.91
N LEU A 22 5.79 17.22 -12.39
CA LEU A 22 5.01 17.57 -13.57
C LEU A 22 3.86 18.51 -13.18
N ALA A 23 4.01 19.81 -13.44
CA ALA A 23 2.87 20.73 -13.49
C ALA A 23 2.10 20.51 -14.81
N VAL A 24 1.00 19.74 -14.78
CA VAL A 24 0.10 19.59 -15.95
C VAL A 24 -0.98 20.66 -15.91
N THR A 25 -0.86 21.65 -16.79
CA THR A 25 -1.95 22.56 -17.13
C THR A 25 -2.88 21.89 -18.15
N LEU A 26 -4.13 21.62 -17.79
CA LEU A 26 -5.18 21.10 -18.69
C LEU A 26 -5.72 22.20 -19.63
N PRO A 27 -5.89 21.96 -20.94
CA PRO A 27 -6.85 22.68 -21.76
C PRO A 27 -8.14 21.87 -21.93
N ALA A 28 -9.26 22.47 -21.53
CA ALA A 28 -10.60 21.98 -21.83
C ALA A 28 -10.90 22.05 -23.35
N CYS A 29 -11.37 20.95 -23.93
CA CYS A 29 -12.09 20.96 -25.21
C CYS A 29 -12.93 19.68 -25.34
N GLY A 30 -14.25 19.83 -25.43
CA GLY A 30 -15.18 18.75 -25.74
C GLY A 30 -15.42 18.59 -27.24
N ALA A 31 -15.77 17.38 -27.67
CA ALA A 31 -16.88 17.07 -28.59
C ALA A 31 -16.96 15.56 -28.93
N SER A 32 -18.13 14.99 -28.65
CA SER A 32 -18.87 13.87 -29.26
C SER A 32 -18.32 13.02 -30.43
N ALA A 33 -18.52 11.70 -30.28
CA ALA A 33 -19.40 10.79 -31.05
C ALA A 33 -18.81 9.59 -31.83
N GLU A 34 -19.37 8.43 -31.45
CA GLU A 34 -19.79 7.25 -32.23
C GLU A 34 -18.79 6.22 -32.80
N ALA A 35 -19.03 4.97 -32.40
CA ALA A 35 -18.58 3.70 -32.97
C ALA A 35 -19.34 3.35 -34.27
N PRO A 36 -18.98 2.22 -34.94
CA PRO A 36 -19.81 1.02 -34.75
C PRO A 36 -19.07 -0.35 -34.74
N GLN A 37 -19.86 -1.35 -34.35
CA GLN A 37 -19.75 -2.82 -34.38
C GLN A 37 -19.43 -3.38 -35.81
N ASP A 38 -19.19 -4.66 -36.14
CA ASP A 38 -19.57 -5.96 -35.58
C ASP A 38 -18.79 -7.11 -36.30
N ALA A 39 -18.97 -8.35 -35.82
CA ALA A 39 -19.05 -9.63 -36.56
C ALA A 39 -17.96 -10.71 -36.37
N ALA A 40 -18.44 -11.82 -35.78
CA ALA A 40 -17.85 -13.12 -35.50
C ALA A 40 -17.64 -14.06 -36.72
N ALA A 41 -16.93 -15.19 -36.53
CA ALA A 41 -17.49 -16.56 -36.66
C ALA A 41 -16.43 -17.70 -36.67
N GLU A 42 -16.65 -18.66 -35.77
CA GLU A 42 -16.66 -20.14 -35.90
C GLU A 42 -15.48 -20.97 -36.48
N GLN A 43 -15.12 -22.01 -35.69
CA GLN A 43 -14.45 -23.27 -36.07
C GLN A 43 -15.42 -24.20 -36.87
N PRO A 44 -14.98 -25.36 -37.43
CA PRO A 44 -14.74 -26.63 -36.69
C PRO A 44 -13.53 -27.42 -37.27
N GLY A 45 -13.01 -28.55 -36.78
CA GLY A 45 -13.35 -29.55 -35.77
C GLY A 45 -12.54 -30.85 -36.07
N ALA A 46 -12.67 -31.84 -35.18
CA ALA A 46 -12.37 -33.28 -35.32
C ALA A 46 -11.04 -33.86 -34.81
N THR A 47 -11.19 -34.59 -33.68
CA THR A 47 -10.52 -35.80 -33.16
C THR A 47 -10.64 -37.00 -34.16
N PRO A 48 -10.16 -38.26 -33.93
CA PRO A 48 -9.87 -38.91 -32.63
C PRO A 48 -8.80 -40.06 -32.57
N GLU A 49 -8.75 -40.71 -31.40
CA GLU A 49 -8.52 -42.16 -31.11
C GLU A 49 -7.11 -42.73 -30.78
N GLY A 50 -7.11 -43.62 -29.76
CA GLY A 50 -6.08 -44.63 -29.43
C GLY A 50 -5.59 -44.57 -27.96
N ASP A 51 -6.25 -45.10 -26.93
CA ASP A 51 -6.49 -46.52 -26.54
C ASP A 51 -5.26 -47.24 -25.93
N GLY A 52 -5.44 -47.95 -24.80
CA GLY A 52 -4.50 -48.96 -24.29
C GLY A 52 -4.17 -48.99 -22.78
N ASP A 53 -4.84 -49.90 -22.06
CA ASP A 53 -4.41 -50.79 -20.94
C ASP A 53 -3.75 -50.20 -19.67
N ALA A 54 -4.16 -50.48 -18.42
CA ALA A 54 -4.67 -51.66 -17.66
C ALA A 54 -3.63 -52.27 -16.69
N GLU A 55 -4.03 -52.28 -15.42
CA GLU A 55 -3.80 -53.22 -14.31
C GLU A 55 -2.41 -53.53 -13.70
N GLU A 56 -2.41 -53.55 -12.35
CA GLU A 56 -2.02 -54.66 -11.42
C GLU A 56 -1.20 -54.12 -10.21
N SER A 57 -1.80 -53.95 -9.03
CA SER A 57 -1.90 -54.88 -7.88
C SER A 57 -0.56 -55.26 -7.20
N ALA A 58 -0.42 -54.99 -5.89
CA ALA A 58 -0.37 -56.01 -4.83
C ALA A 58 0.12 -55.45 -3.48
N ALA A 59 -0.48 -55.97 -2.42
CA ALA A 59 -0.27 -55.66 -1.01
C ALA A 59 0.98 -56.31 -0.40
N GLY A 60 1.35 -55.85 0.80
CA GLY A 60 2.28 -56.53 1.71
C GLY A 60 2.31 -55.87 3.08
N GLU A 61 1.59 -56.46 4.03
CA GLU A 61 1.66 -56.20 5.48
C GLU A 61 3.03 -56.63 6.05
N ASP A 62 3.53 -55.91 7.06
CA ASP A 62 4.18 -56.56 8.20
C ASP A 62 4.02 -55.73 9.48
N SER A 63 3.72 -56.45 10.55
CA SER A 63 3.38 -55.99 11.90
C SER A 63 4.58 -56.19 12.83
N SER A 64 4.82 -55.27 13.76
CA SER A 64 5.47 -55.63 15.02
C SER A 64 5.06 -54.72 16.16
N ASP A 65 4.42 -55.35 17.14
CA ASP A 65 4.06 -54.84 18.46
C ASP A 65 5.27 -54.32 19.26
N ALA A 66 5.06 -53.22 19.97
CA ALA A 66 5.83 -52.87 21.16
C ALA A 66 4.92 -52.15 22.16
N GLU A 67 4.41 -52.93 23.13
CA GLU A 67 3.83 -52.43 24.38
C GLU A 67 4.88 -51.61 25.15
N GLY A 68 4.63 -50.31 25.28
CA GLY A 68 5.32 -49.41 26.19
C GLY A 68 4.30 -48.64 27.00
N SER A 69 4.30 -48.84 28.32
CA SER A 69 3.47 -48.10 29.28
C SER A 69 3.58 -46.59 29.06
N ALA A 70 2.49 -45.97 28.64
CA ALA A 70 2.31 -44.54 28.72
C ALA A 70 1.82 -44.19 30.13
N ASP A 71 2.74 -43.70 30.96
CA ASP A 71 2.38 -42.76 32.03
C ASP A 71 1.75 -41.56 31.32
N GLY A 72 0.45 -41.35 31.58
CA GLY A 72 -0.30 -40.23 31.04
C GLY A 72 0.12 -38.96 31.74
N GLU A 73 1.15 -38.30 31.21
CA GLU A 73 1.29 -36.86 31.38
C GLU A 73 0.20 -36.25 30.48
N GLU A 74 -0.86 -35.68 31.08
CA GLU A 74 -1.77 -34.80 30.35
C GLU A 74 -0.92 -33.73 29.68
N PRO A 75 -1.08 -33.47 28.37
CA PRO A 75 -0.36 -32.36 27.74
C PRO A 75 -0.82 -31.09 28.46
N GLU A 76 0.08 -30.45 29.20
CA GLU A 76 -0.10 -29.08 29.66
C GLU A 76 -0.40 -28.26 28.41
N ALA A 77 -1.64 -27.80 28.29
CA ALA A 77 -2.05 -26.94 27.20
C ALA A 77 -1.10 -25.74 27.18
N GLU A 78 -0.36 -25.57 26.09
CA GLU A 78 0.42 -24.37 25.87
C GLU A 78 -0.53 -23.17 26.02
N PRO A 79 -0.12 -22.10 26.73
CA PRO A 79 -0.97 -20.94 26.87
C PRO A 79 -1.31 -20.43 25.47
N GLU A 80 -2.60 -20.45 25.12
CA GLU A 80 -3.10 -19.84 23.88
C GLU A 80 -2.57 -18.40 23.85
N ALA A 81 -1.81 -18.08 22.80
CA ALA A 81 -1.28 -16.73 22.61
C ALA A 81 -2.46 -15.75 22.58
N GLU A 82 -2.34 -14.61 23.25
CA GLU A 82 -3.39 -13.59 23.15
C GLU A 82 -3.51 -13.13 21.69
N PRO A 83 -4.74 -12.93 21.19
CA PRO A 83 -4.94 -12.54 19.79
C PRO A 83 -4.24 -11.22 19.51
N ALA A 84 -3.65 -11.10 18.33
CA ALA A 84 -2.97 -9.88 17.92
C ALA A 84 -3.99 -8.74 17.78
N GLU A 85 -3.65 -7.55 18.28
CA GLU A 85 -4.49 -6.35 18.19
C GLU A 85 -3.81 -5.26 17.36
N LEU A 86 -4.60 -4.35 16.81
CA LEU A 86 -4.13 -3.13 16.17
C LEU A 86 -3.45 -2.19 17.18
N PRO A 87 -2.58 -1.27 16.74
CA PRO A 87 -2.13 -0.14 17.57
C PRO A 87 -3.33 0.59 18.17
N GLY A 88 -3.32 0.79 19.49
CA GLY A 88 -4.47 1.33 20.23
C GLY A 88 -5.58 0.32 20.57
N GLY A 89 -5.38 -0.97 20.29
CA GLY A 89 -6.24 -2.10 20.65
C GLY A 89 -7.34 -2.42 19.62
N GLY A 90 -8.00 -3.57 19.78
CA GLY A 90 -9.08 -4.06 18.92
C GLY A 90 -8.62 -4.64 17.57
N ASP A 91 -9.58 -5.12 16.77
CA ASP A 91 -9.35 -5.89 15.54
C ASP A 91 -9.87 -5.21 14.26
N THR A 92 -10.64 -4.13 14.38
CA THR A 92 -11.20 -3.35 13.27
C THR A 92 -10.59 -1.94 13.14
N LEU A 93 -10.43 -1.49 11.90
CA LEU A 93 -9.87 -0.17 11.57
C LEU A 93 -10.95 0.91 11.62
N PHE A 94 -11.95 0.82 10.73
CA PHE A 94 -13.02 1.80 10.57
C PHE A 94 -14.38 1.21 10.97
N PRO A 95 -15.32 2.00 11.52
CA PRO A 95 -15.23 3.44 11.82
C PRO A 95 -14.59 3.77 13.18
N ASP A 96 -13.91 2.82 13.81
CA ASP A 96 -13.49 2.94 15.21
C ASP A 96 -12.35 3.94 15.43
N ARG A 97 -11.50 4.16 14.43
CA ARG A 97 -10.43 5.15 14.47
C ARG A 97 -10.20 5.83 13.13
N ARG A 98 -9.61 7.02 13.17
CA ARG A 98 -9.07 7.73 12.01
C ARG A 98 -7.55 7.64 12.03
N PHE A 99 -6.92 7.85 10.89
CA PHE A 99 -5.47 7.78 10.78
C PHE A 99 -4.88 9.11 10.32
N LEU A 100 -3.73 9.44 10.91
CA LEU A 100 -2.87 10.51 10.42
C LEU A 100 -1.49 9.94 10.12
N ALA A 101 -1.07 9.96 8.86
CA ALA A 101 0.20 9.43 8.43
C ALA A 101 1.22 10.50 8.06
N ALA A 102 2.48 10.26 8.42
CA ALA A 102 3.62 10.89 7.75
C ALA A 102 4.02 10.04 6.54
N TYR A 103 4.20 10.66 5.38
CA TYR A 103 4.48 9.98 4.12
C TYR A 103 5.95 10.10 3.69
N GLY A 104 6.48 9.05 3.05
CA GLY A 104 7.65 9.16 2.19
C GLY A 104 8.63 7.99 2.25
N ALA A 105 9.80 8.17 1.64
CA ALA A 105 10.83 7.13 1.56
C ALA A 105 11.98 7.41 2.55
N PRO A 106 12.33 6.47 3.45
CA PRO A 106 13.43 6.61 4.39
C PRO A 106 14.74 7.04 3.71
N GLY A 107 15.34 8.12 4.24
CA GLY A 107 16.61 8.64 3.73
C GLY A 107 16.54 9.43 2.42
N ILE A 108 15.33 9.68 1.87
CA ILE A 108 15.14 10.44 0.63
C ILE A 108 14.16 11.60 0.86
N PRO A 109 14.63 12.76 1.38
CA PRO A 109 13.76 13.91 1.69
C PRO A 109 12.87 14.39 0.53
N ALA A 110 13.33 14.22 -0.71
CA ALA A 110 12.57 14.62 -1.90
C ALA A 110 11.30 13.78 -2.14
N LEU A 111 11.13 12.68 -1.41
CA LEU A 111 9.98 11.78 -1.51
C LEU A 111 9.05 11.88 -0.28
N GLY A 112 9.19 12.92 0.54
CA GLY A 112 8.30 13.20 1.66
C GLY A 112 8.99 13.24 3.01
N VAL A 113 8.25 13.66 4.03
CA VAL A 113 8.75 13.93 5.39
C VAL A 113 9.35 12.73 6.12
N LEU A 114 9.02 11.49 5.74
CA LEU A 114 9.72 10.31 6.30
C LEU A 114 11.17 10.20 5.81
N GLY A 115 11.50 10.83 4.68
CA GLY A 115 12.88 10.97 4.24
C GLY A 115 13.71 11.94 5.10
N GLU A 116 13.06 12.68 5.99
CA GLU A 116 13.67 13.70 6.83
C GLU A 116 13.90 13.25 8.27
N GLY A 117 15.16 12.93 8.58
CA GLY A 117 15.59 12.60 9.94
C GLY A 117 15.56 11.11 10.24
N THR A 118 15.33 10.79 11.50
CA THR A 118 15.34 9.43 12.05
C THR A 118 13.91 8.91 12.29
N PRO A 119 13.72 7.58 12.43
CA PRO A 119 12.43 7.00 12.78
C PRO A 119 11.79 7.63 14.03
N GLN A 120 12.59 7.89 15.07
CA GLN A 120 12.09 8.52 16.31
C GLN A 120 11.60 9.95 16.07
N GLU A 121 12.32 10.76 15.30
CA GLU A 121 11.90 12.13 14.98
C GLU A 121 10.62 12.15 14.15
N ALA A 122 10.43 11.17 13.26
CA ALA A 122 9.20 11.00 12.50
C ALA A 122 8.03 10.56 13.41
N ALA A 123 8.26 9.63 14.35
CA ALA A 123 7.27 9.19 15.33
C ALA A 123 6.77 10.36 16.20
N GLU A 124 7.69 11.16 16.74
CA GLU A 124 7.37 12.36 17.52
C GLU A 124 6.54 13.36 16.69
N ARG A 125 6.92 13.55 15.42
CA ARG A 125 6.25 14.48 14.51
C ARG A 125 4.83 14.03 14.18
N VAL A 126 4.62 12.77 13.81
CA VAL A 126 3.30 12.29 13.44
C VAL A 126 2.36 12.25 14.64
N LYS A 127 2.86 11.87 15.83
CA LYS A 127 2.08 11.94 17.08
C LYS A 127 1.64 13.37 17.39
N PHE A 128 2.54 14.34 17.25
CA PHE A 128 2.21 15.75 17.43
C PHE A 128 1.09 16.21 16.50
N TYR A 129 1.15 15.86 15.20
CA TYR A 129 0.09 16.24 14.28
C TYR A 129 -1.21 15.47 14.54
N ALA A 130 -1.15 14.20 14.97
CA ALA A 130 -2.33 13.40 15.28
C ALA A 130 -3.11 14.04 16.44
N GLU A 131 -2.42 14.56 17.46
CA GLU A 131 -3.02 15.33 18.55
C GLU A 131 -3.77 16.58 18.04
N GLN A 132 -3.25 17.27 17.01
CA GLN A 132 -3.92 18.43 16.41
C GLN A 132 -5.21 18.05 15.69
N TYR A 133 -5.24 16.88 15.04
CA TYR A 133 -6.47 16.36 14.41
C TYR A 133 -7.47 15.85 15.46
N GLN A 134 -6.98 15.30 16.57
CA GLN A 134 -7.82 14.83 17.67
C GLN A 134 -8.70 15.95 18.26
N GLU A 135 -8.26 17.22 18.21
CA GLU A 135 -9.06 18.38 18.64
C GLU A 135 -10.36 18.56 17.82
N HIS A 136 -10.42 17.98 16.63
CA HIS A 136 -11.56 18.10 15.71
C HIS A 136 -12.35 16.79 15.58
N SER A 137 -11.75 15.65 15.94
CA SER A 137 -12.30 14.30 15.76
C SER A 137 -12.97 13.75 17.02
N GLU A 138 -14.11 13.09 16.86
CA GLU A 138 -14.75 12.31 17.94
C GLU A 138 -14.11 10.93 18.07
N GLU A 139 -13.70 10.33 16.95
CA GLU A 139 -12.96 9.09 16.91
C GLU A 139 -11.49 9.32 17.30
N PRO A 140 -10.82 8.34 17.94
CA PRO A 140 -9.37 8.36 18.13
C PRO A 140 -8.63 8.58 16.81
N VAL A 141 -7.63 9.45 16.83
CA VAL A 141 -6.73 9.69 15.69
C VAL A 141 -5.43 8.92 15.93
N GLN A 142 -5.32 7.78 15.26
CA GLN A 142 -4.19 6.86 15.29
C GLN A 142 -3.03 7.41 14.43
N PRO A 143 -1.85 7.68 15.00
CA PRO A 143 -0.67 8.02 14.21
C PRO A 143 -0.26 6.86 13.31
N ALA A 144 0.26 7.19 12.12
CA ALA A 144 0.70 6.21 11.14
C ALA A 144 1.97 6.64 10.36
N PHE A 145 2.65 5.69 9.76
CA PHE A 145 3.64 5.92 8.71
C PHE A 145 3.11 5.36 7.40
N GLU A 146 3.28 6.11 6.31
CA GLU A 146 3.04 5.64 4.96
C GLU A 146 4.38 5.63 4.21
N ILE A 147 5.02 4.46 4.19
CA ILE A 147 6.43 4.29 3.82
C ILE A 147 6.50 3.82 2.37
N ILE A 148 7.10 4.61 1.48
CA ILE A 148 7.39 4.15 0.12
C ILE A 148 8.43 3.06 0.19
N THR A 149 8.04 1.84 -0.17
CA THR A 149 8.90 0.65 -0.13
C THR A 149 9.39 0.24 -1.50
N SER A 150 8.65 0.52 -2.58
CA SER A 150 9.19 0.44 -3.94
C SER A 150 9.12 1.81 -4.59
N ILE A 151 10.24 2.27 -5.13
CA ILE A 151 10.40 3.64 -5.62
C ILE A 151 10.45 3.64 -7.15
N ALA A 152 9.56 4.37 -7.80
CA ALA A 152 9.60 4.57 -9.24
C ALA A 152 10.87 5.32 -9.67
N ILE A 153 11.56 4.80 -10.69
CA ILE A 153 12.82 5.38 -11.21
C ILE A 153 12.78 5.52 -12.73
N THR A 154 13.34 6.62 -13.25
CA THR A 154 13.26 6.98 -14.68
C THR A 154 14.20 6.20 -15.59
N GLU A 155 15.21 5.54 -15.03
CA GLU A 155 16.12 4.64 -15.73
C GLU A 155 15.82 3.19 -15.37
N PRO A 156 16.01 2.22 -16.29
CA PRO A 156 15.77 0.82 -15.97
C PRO A 156 16.68 0.40 -14.81
N GLY A 157 16.06 -0.09 -13.73
CA GLY A 157 16.74 -0.71 -12.60
C GLY A 157 17.49 -1.99 -12.99
N VAL A 158 18.03 -2.69 -11.99
CA VAL A 158 18.83 -3.91 -12.21
C VAL A 158 18.02 -5.01 -12.93
N ASP A 159 16.73 -5.08 -12.66
CA ASP A 159 15.76 -6.01 -13.23
C ASP A 159 15.02 -5.45 -14.46
N GLY A 160 15.26 -4.19 -14.82
CA GLY A 160 14.59 -3.50 -15.92
C GLY A 160 13.16 -3.03 -15.61
N ASN A 161 12.71 -3.11 -14.34
CA ASN A 161 11.31 -2.84 -13.99
C ASN A 161 10.99 -1.36 -13.73
N TYR A 162 11.95 -0.44 -13.84
CA TYR A 162 11.73 1.00 -13.58
C TYR A 162 11.16 1.31 -12.18
N THR A 163 11.46 0.43 -11.24
CA THR A 163 11.16 0.55 -9.82
C THR A 163 12.36 -0.01 -9.04
N ASN A 164 12.62 0.55 -7.87
CA ASN A 164 13.64 0.05 -6.96
C ASN A 164 12.97 -0.29 -5.63
N ALA A 165 12.83 -1.60 -5.35
CA ALA A 165 12.43 -2.06 -4.03
C ALA A 165 13.52 -1.72 -3.01
N LEU A 166 13.11 -1.17 -1.87
CA LEU A 166 13.98 -0.94 -0.73
C LEU A 166 14.30 -2.29 -0.07
N ASP A 167 15.52 -2.39 0.44
CA ASP A 167 15.91 -3.57 1.22
C ASP A 167 15.05 -3.63 2.50
N PRO A 168 14.42 -4.77 2.84
CA PRO A 168 13.70 -4.93 4.09
C PRO A 168 14.50 -4.48 5.33
N GLU A 169 15.83 -4.63 5.34
CA GLU A 169 16.69 -4.16 6.44
C GLU A 169 16.63 -2.63 6.67
N LEU A 170 16.23 -1.84 5.65
CA LEU A 170 16.01 -0.40 5.78
C LEU A 170 14.62 -0.06 6.32
N ILE A 171 13.65 -0.96 6.19
CA ILE A 171 12.25 -0.79 6.59
C ILE A 171 12.02 -1.30 8.02
N GLU A 172 12.68 -2.41 8.40
CA GLU A 172 12.56 -3.06 9.71
C GLU A 172 12.64 -2.09 10.90
N PRO A 173 13.62 -1.16 10.99
CA PRO A 173 13.68 -0.22 12.12
C PRO A 173 12.48 0.73 12.23
N TRP A 174 11.78 0.99 11.12
CA TRP A 174 10.56 1.81 11.12
C TRP A 174 9.34 1.01 11.58
N VAL A 175 9.22 -0.23 11.10
CA VAL A 175 8.11 -1.13 11.45
C VAL A 175 8.19 -1.53 12.92
N ASP A 176 9.39 -1.86 13.42
CA ASP A 176 9.62 -2.21 14.82
C ASP A 176 9.31 -1.04 15.75
N LEU A 177 9.84 0.15 15.43
CA LEU A 177 9.54 1.36 16.22
C LEU A 177 8.04 1.66 16.20
N ALA A 178 7.37 1.48 15.05
CA ALA A 178 5.95 1.72 14.96
C ALA A 178 5.15 0.78 15.87
N ALA A 179 5.56 -0.50 15.97
CA ALA A 179 4.97 -1.45 16.92
C ALA A 179 5.15 -0.99 18.37
N GLU A 180 6.37 -0.57 18.74
CA GLU A 180 6.71 -0.14 20.10
C GLU A 180 5.99 1.14 20.52
N GLU A 181 5.69 2.02 19.57
CA GLU A 181 5.16 3.37 19.81
C GLU A 181 3.65 3.48 19.54
N ASP A 182 2.94 2.36 19.32
CA ASP A 182 1.53 2.33 18.90
C ASP A 182 1.30 3.22 17.66
N ILE A 183 2.01 2.95 16.56
CA ILE A 183 1.88 3.62 15.27
C ILE A 183 1.52 2.56 14.21
N TYR A 184 0.56 2.87 13.34
CA TYR A 184 0.21 2.00 12.22
C TYR A 184 1.15 2.22 11.03
N VAL A 185 1.42 1.21 10.22
CA VAL A 185 2.27 1.34 9.03
C VAL A 185 1.49 0.97 7.79
N VAL A 186 1.65 1.72 6.72
CA VAL A 186 1.18 1.40 5.38
C VAL A 186 2.39 1.37 4.47
N LEU A 187 2.63 0.23 3.81
CA LEU A 187 3.73 0.09 2.85
C LEU A 187 3.24 0.51 1.47
N ASP A 188 3.82 1.57 0.90
CA ASP A 188 3.45 2.11 -0.41
C ASP A 188 4.31 1.49 -1.52
N LEU A 189 3.63 1.02 -2.57
CA LEU A 189 4.23 0.39 -3.74
C LEU A 189 4.09 1.29 -4.98
N GLN A 190 5.23 1.61 -5.60
CA GLN A 190 5.32 2.27 -6.90
C GLN A 190 5.87 1.27 -7.94
N PRO A 191 4.99 0.58 -8.71
CA PRO A 191 5.32 -0.73 -9.27
C PRO A 191 6.21 -0.71 -10.52
N GLY A 192 6.28 0.40 -11.26
CA GLY A 192 6.96 0.40 -12.56
C GLY A 192 6.36 -0.66 -13.49
N HIS A 193 7.16 -1.57 -14.03
CA HIS A 193 6.70 -2.73 -14.81
C HIS A 193 6.40 -3.98 -13.98
N ALA A 194 6.74 -4.01 -12.69
CA ALA A 194 6.42 -5.14 -11.82
C ALA A 194 4.91 -5.20 -11.54
N SER A 195 4.37 -6.37 -11.22
CA SER A 195 3.02 -6.49 -10.67
C SER A 195 2.98 -6.00 -9.22
N PHE A 196 1.84 -5.49 -8.76
CA PHE A 196 1.69 -5.16 -7.34
C PHE A 196 1.85 -6.39 -6.45
N LEU A 197 1.33 -7.54 -6.87
CA LEU A 197 1.42 -8.78 -6.11
C LEU A 197 2.88 -9.23 -5.90
N ASP A 198 3.69 -9.20 -6.96
CA ASP A 198 5.13 -9.56 -6.87
C ASP A 198 5.89 -8.63 -5.92
N GLN A 199 5.49 -7.36 -5.82
CA GLN A 199 6.11 -6.41 -4.89
C GLN A 199 5.59 -6.58 -3.46
N ALA A 200 4.30 -6.80 -3.27
CA ALA A 200 3.72 -7.02 -1.96
C ALA A 200 4.33 -8.27 -1.27
N GLN A 201 4.54 -9.34 -2.03
CA GLN A 201 5.18 -10.57 -1.55
C GLN A 201 6.64 -10.38 -1.09
N GLN A 202 7.34 -9.35 -1.56
CA GLN A 202 8.70 -9.03 -1.07
C GLN A 202 8.69 -8.50 0.37
N TYR A 203 7.55 -7.99 0.83
CA TYR A 203 7.34 -7.43 2.17
C TYR A 203 6.35 -8.25 3.00
N GLU A 204 6.11 -9.52 2.61
CA GLU A 204 5.19 -10.44 3.30
C GLU A 204 5.49 -10.54 4.80
N GLU A 205 6.77 -10.57 5.21
CA GLU A 205 7.17 -10.63 6.62
C GLU A 205 6.67 -9.43 7.43
N PHE A 206 6.66 -8.23 6.84
CA PHE A 206 6.07 -7.05 7.49
C PHE A 206 4.55 -7.07 7.41
N LEU A 207 3.98 -7.47 6.27
CA LEU A 207 2.54 -7.59 6.10
C LEU A 207 1.95 -8.67 7.00
N ALA A 208 2.72 -9.64 7.47
CA ALA A 208 2.30 -10.62 8.48
C ALA A 208 2.27 -10.04 9.92
N GLN A 209 2.55 -8.74 10.11
CA GLN A 209 2.46 -8.07 11.40
C GLN A 209 1.10 -7.33 11.56
N PRO A 210 0.55 -7.25 12.78
CA PRO A 210 -0.82 -6.74 13.00
C PRO A 210 -0.97 -5.24 12.66
N HIS A 211 0.09 -4.45 12.81
CA HIS A 211 0.07 -3.00 12.61
C HIS A 211 0.47 -2.55 11.21
N VAL A 212 0.53 -3.46 10.23
CA VAL A 212 1.02 -3.17 8.87
C VAL A 212 -0.07 -3.45 7.82
N GLY A 213 -0.40 -2.42 7.05
CA GLY A 213 -1.22 -2.45 5.84
C GLY A 213 -0.41 -2.13 4.58
N LEU A 214 -1.11 -2.01 3.45
CA LEU A 214 -0.51 -1.88 2.12
C LEU A 214 -1.15 -0.71 1.35
N ALA A 215 -0.36 0.02 0.59
CA ALA A 215 -0.82 1.02 -0.38
C ALA A 215 -0.36 0.66 -1.79
N LEU A 216 -1.28 0.78 -2.74
CA LEU A 216 -1.02 0.61 -4.16
C LEU A 216 -1.03 2.00 -4.80
N ASP A 217 0.05 2.35 -5.51
CA ASP A 217 0.14 3.60 -6.28
C ASP A 217 0.11 3.35 -7.80
N PRO A 218 -1.09 3.32 -8.42
CA PRO A 218 -1.24 3.14 -9.85
C PRO A 218 -0.60 4.22 -10.72
N GLU A 219 -0.29 5.41 -10.20
CA GLU A 219 0.36 6.47 -11.00
C GLU A 219 1.67 5.99 -11.60
N TRP A 220 2.37 5.11 -10.87
CA TRP A 220 3.66 4.57 -11.25
C TRP A 220 3.59 3.24 -11.98
N ARG A 221 2.41 2.79 -12.43
CA ARG A 221 2.32 1.62 -13.29
C ARG A 221 2.75 1.93 -14.72
N LEU A 222 3.62 1.11 -15.28
CA LEU A 222 4.06 1.17 -16.67
C LEU A 222 3.67 -0.08 -17.45
N SER A 223 3.02 0.13 -18.59
CA SER A 223 2.86 -0.88 -19.65
C SER A 223 4.10 -0.97 -20.55
N GLU A 224 4.20 -2.02 -21.36
CA GLU A 224 5.34 -2.19 -22.28
C GLU A 224 5.60 -0.94 -23.13
N GLY A 225 6.84 -0.43 -23.08
CA GLY A 225 7.29 0.74 -23.84
C GLY A 225 6.95 2.11 -23.23
N GLN A 226 6.22 2.15 -22.12
CA GLN A 226 5.94 3.38 -21.38
C GLN A 226 7.12 3.81 -20.49
N ARG A 227 7.12 5.08 -20.08
CA ARG A 227 8.14 5.66 -19.19
C ARG A 227 7.49 6.59 -18.17
N HIS A 228 8.03 6.63 -16.95
CA HIS A 228 7.58 7.60 -15.96
C HIS A 228 7.71 9.03 -16.48
N MET A 229 6.84 9.92 -15.99
CA MET A 229 6.78 11.34 -16.36
C MET A 229 6.31 11.64 -17.79
N GLU A 230 6.08 10.64 -18.65
CA GLU A 230 5.48 10.83 -19.98
C GLU A 230 3.94 10.64 -19.95
N GLN A 231 3.46 9.82 -19.02
CA GLN A 231 2.04 9.57 -18.76
C GLN A 231 1.84 9.19 -17.28
N ILE A 232 0.58 9.19 -16.86
CA ILE A 232 0.15 8.64 -15.58
C ILE A 232 -0.23 7.19 -15.81
N GLY A 233 0.20 6.31 -14.91
CA GLY A 233 -0.10 4.89 -14.93
C GLY A 233 -1.56 4.56 -14.69
N SER A 234 -1.88 3.28 -14.89
CA SER A 234 -3.22 2.74 -14.70
C SER A 234 -3.14 1.25 -14.38
N VAL A 235 -4.02 0.78 -13.51
CA VAL A 235 -4.28 -0.64 -13.22
C VAL A 235 -5.76 -0.94 -13.33
N SER A 236 -6.11 -2.22 -13.54
CA SER A 236 -7.50 -2.67 -13.50
C SER A 236 -7.89 -3.10 -12.08
N ALA A 237 -9.19 -3.13 -11.81
CA ALA A 237 -9.73 -3.79 -10.62
C ALA A 237 -9.28 -5.25 -10.49
N GLU A 238 -9.09 -5.97 -11.61
CA GLU A 238 -8.58 -7.35 -11.59
C GLU A 238 -7.18 -7.47 -10.95
N GLU A 239 -6.28 -6.52 -11.19
CA GLU A 239 -4.95 -6.54 -10.54
C GLU A 239 -5.05 -6.15 -9.06
N ILE A 240 -5.92 -5.20 -8.72
CA ILE A 240 -6.19 -4.84 -7.32
C ILE A 240 -6.76 -6.05 -6.57
N ASN A 241 -7.70 -6.78 -7.18
CA ASN A 241 -8.36 -7.93 -6.58
C ASN A 241 -7.38 -9.10 -6.36
N GLN A 242 -6.39 -9.29 -7.24
CA GLN A 242 -5.32 -10.27 -6.99
C GLN A 242 -4.51 -9.96 -5.73
N VAL A 243 -4.28 -8.67 -5.45
CA VAL A 243 -3.57 -8.24 -4.24
C VAL A 243 -4.48 -8.35 -3.02
N SER A 244 -5.76 -7.96 -3.13
CA SER A 244 -6.70 -8.06 -2.00
C SER A 244 -6.97 -9.52 -1.62
N ASP A 245 -7.15 -10.42 -2.58
CA ASP A 245 -7.32 -11.85 -2.33
C ASP A 245 -6.11 -12.43 -1.56
N TRP A 246 -4.90 -12.10 -2.00
CA TRP A 246 -3.68 -12.57 -1.35
C TRP A 246 -3.50 -11.96 0.05
N LEU A 247 -3.73 -10.66 0.22
CA LEU A 247 -3.57 -9.99 1.51
C LEU A 247 -4.64 -10.44 2.52
N ALA A 248 -5.86 -10.72 2.06
CA ALA A 248 -6.93 -11.28 2.90
C ALA A 248 -6.59 -12.70 3.36
N GLU A 249 -6.08 -13.55 2.48
CA GLU A 249 -5.63 -14.89 2.86
C GLU A 249 -4.46 -14.84 3.85
N LEU A 250 -3.45 -13.98 3.61
CA LEU A 250 -2.35 -13.76 4.55
C LEU A 250 -2.87 -13.32 5.93
N THR A 251 -3.81 -12.37 5.96
CA THR A 251 -4.41 -11.87 7.21
C THR A 251 -5.12 -13.00 7.96
N ARG A 252 -5.85 -13.86 7.26
CA ARG A 252 -6.57 -15.00 7.82
C ARG A 252 -5.62 -16.10 8.32
N GLU A 253 -4.60 -16.45 7.54
CA GLU A 253 -3.62 -17.50 7.88
C GLU A 253 -2.84 -17.16 9.15
N HIS A 254 -2.53 -15.88 9.33
CA HIS A 254 -1.79 -15.38 10.48
C HIS A 254 -2.67 -14.90 11.65
N GLU A 255 -3.99 -15.12 11.59
CA GLU A 255 -4.96 -14.70 12.62
C GLU A 255 -4.82 -13.21 13.00
N LEU A 256 -4.60 -12.36 11.99
CA LEU A 256 -4.31 -10.94 12.15
C LEU A 256 -5.60 -10.10 12.22
N PRO A 257 -5.55 -8.93 12.87
CA PRO A 257 -6.61 -7.95 12.77
C PRO A 257 -6.74 -7.39 11.34
N GLN A 258 -7.84 -6.68 11.08
CA GLN A 258 -8.14 -6.11 9.78
C GLN A 258 -7.00 -5.23 9.25
N LYS A 259 -6.64 -5.41 7.98
CA LYS A 259 -5.58 -4.62 7.32
C LYS A 259 -6.13 -3.51 6.44
N MET A 260 -5.42 -2.39 6.42
CA MET A 260 -5.74 -1.32 5.49
C MET A 260 -5.14 -1.65 4.13
N LEU A 261 -5.97 -1.59 3.07
CA LEU A 261 -5.50 -1.58 1.69
C LEU A 261 -5.86 -0.23 1.06
N VAL A 262 -4.85 0.61 0.92
CA VAL A 262 -4.95 1.97 0.38
C VAL A 262 -4.79 1.92 -1.14
N LEU A 263 -5.68 2.60 -1.85
CA LEU A 263 -5.65 2.76 -3.29
C LEU A 263 -5.43 4.25 -3.60
N HIS A 264 -4.22 4.62 -4.02
CA HIS A 264 -3.95 6.02 -4.40
C HIS A 264 -4.65 6.37 -5.71
N GLN A 265 -5.34 7.50 -5.71
CA GLN A 265 -6.01 7.98 -6.90
C GLN A 265 -6.16 9.50 -6.89
N PHE A 266 -5.90 10.16 -8.03
CA PHE A 266 -6.29 11.55 -8.27
C PHE A 266 -6.92 11.76 -9.66
N LYS A 267 -6.98 10.69 -10.47
CA LYS A 267 -7.71 10.65 -11.75
C LYS A 267 -8.46 9.33 -11.88
N HIS A 268 -9.70 9.37 -12.36
CA HIS A 268 -10.49 8.16 -12.61
C HIS A 268 -9.74 7.12 -13.45
N SER A 269 -8.99 7.57 -14.47
CA SER A 269 -8.27 6.66 -15.37
C SER A 269 -7.16 5.84 -14.72
N MET A 270 -6.73 6.16 -13.49
CA MET A 270 -5.70 5.40 -12.77
C MET A 270 -6.18 4.00 -12.36
N ILE A 271 -7.49 3.82 -12.19
CA ILE A 271 -8.08 2.54 -11.85
C ILE A 271 -9.21 2.28 -12.84
N SER A 272 -9.01 1.34 -13.77
CA SER A 272 -10.07 0.92 -14.70
C SER A 272 -11.01 -0.07 -14.03
N ASP A 273 -12.28 -0.05 -14.45
CA ASP A 273 -13.30 -1.00 -14.00
C ASP A 273 -13.45 -0.99 -12.47
N ARG A 274 -13.34 0.20 -11.85
CA ARG A 274 -13.29 0.41 -10.40
C ARG A 274 -14.52 -0.14 -9.67
N GLU A 275 -15.65 -0.21 -10.37
CA GLU A 275 -16.89 -0.84 -9.89
C GLU A 275 -16.76 -2.35 -9.62
N ASP A 276 -15.75 -3.00 -10.20
CA ASP A 276 -15.49 -4.45 -10.06
C ASP A 276 -14.45 -4.76 -8.96
N ILE A 277 -14.01 -3.76 -8.16
CA ILE A 277 -13.16 -4.01 -6.99
C ILE A 277 -13.95 -4.84 -5.97
N ASP A 278 -13.35 -5.95 -5.52
CA ASP A 278 -13.95 -6.85 -4.54
C ASP A 278 -13.88 -6.24 -3.13
N THR A 279 -15.03 -5.82 -2.62
CA THR A 279 -15.19 -5.25 -1.27
C THR A 279 -15.62 -6.29 -0.22
N SER A 280 -15.64 -7.58 -0.56
CA SER A 280 -16.22 -8.63 0.29
C SER A 280 -15.27 -9.25 1.33
N HIS A 281 -13.97 -8.93 1.27
CA HIS A 281 -12.98 -9.40 2.25
C HIS A 281 -13.12 -8.67 3.59
N GLU A 282 -13.66 -9.36 4.61
CA GLU A 282 -13.80 -8.80 5.96
C GLU A 282 -12.43 -8.50 6.62
N GLU A 283 -11.40 -9.21 6.19
CA GLU A 283 -10.00 -9.02 6.59
C GLU A 283 -9.41 -7.67 6.17
N LEU A 284 -10.04 -6.97 5.22
CA LEU A 284 -9.50 -5.74 4.64
C LEU A 284 -10.44 -4.55 4.82
N ALA A 285 -9.86 -3.41 5.18
CA ALA A 285 -10.49 -2.10 5.01
C ALA A 285 -9.93 -1.44 3.76
N LEU A 286 -10.73 -1.40 2.69
CA LEU A 286 -10.37 -0.71 1.46
C LEU A 286 -10.53 0.80 1.63
N LEU A 287 -9.50 1.55 1.27
CA LEU A 287 -9.50 3.01 1.35
C LEU A 287 -9.02 3.63 0.04
N LEU A 288 -9.87 4.43 -0.60
CA LEU A 288 -9.47 5.26 -1.73
C LEU A 288 -8.86 6.57 -1.22
N HIS A 289 -7.60 6.84 -1.57
CA HIS A 289 -6.85 7.98 -1.07
C HIS A 289 -6.67 9.04 -2.15
N ALA A 290 -7.18 10.25 -1.90
CA ALA A 290 -7.10 11.37 -2.83
C ALA A 290 -5.68 11.97 -2.88
N ASP A 291 -4.83 11.38 -3.72
CA ASP A 291 -3.40 11.68 -3.83
C ASP A 291 -3.11 12.77 -4.88
N GLY A 292 -3.80 13.91 -4.77
CA GLY A 292 -3.68 15.03 -5.70
C GLY A 292 -3.24 16.31 -4.99
N HIS A 293 -2.21 16.98 -5.51
CA HIS A 293 -1.76 18.28 -5.00
C HIS A 293 -2.37 19.46 -5.77
N GLY A 294 -2.38 20.64 -5.14
CA GLY A 294 -2.66 21.89 -5.84
C GLY A 294 -3.35 22.95 -4.98
N THR A 295 -4.16 23.78 -5.64
CA THR A 295 -4.95 24.78 -4.91
C THR A 295 -6.13 24.11 -4.18
N PRO A 296 -6.69 24.74 -3.14
CA PRO A 296 -7.84 24.18 -2.44
C PRO A 296 -9.02 23.80 -3.32
N GLY A 297 -9.33 24.61 -4.33
CA GLY A 297 -10.39 24.26 -5.28
C GLY A 297 -10.10 22.99 -6.07
N MET A 298 -8.85 22.78 -6.49
CA MET A 298 -8.43 21.58 -7.23
C MET A 298 -8.47 20.32 -6.35
N LYS A 299 -8.05 20.43 -5.09
CA LYS A 299 -8.10 19.30 -4.16
C LYS A 299 -9.55 18.91 -3.84
N THR A 300 -10.42 19.89 -3.56
CA THR A 300 -11.85 19.63 -3.35
C THR A 300 -12.49 19.04 -4.60
N GLU A 301 -12.22 19.57 -5.79
CA GLU A 301 -12.73 19.02 -7.06
C GLU A 301 -12.25 17.59 -7.30
N THR A 302 -10.98 17.28 -6.99
CA THR A 302 -10.44 15.92 -7.07
C THR A 302 -11.19 15.00 -6.11
N TYR A 303 -11.34 15.40 -4.84
CA TYR A 303 -12.02 14.60 -3.82
C TYR A 303 -13.50 14.36 -4.16
N GLU A 304 -14.22 15.36 -4.66
CA GLU A 304 -15.60 15.23 -5.15
C GLU A 304 -15.70 14.33 -6.38
N THR A 305 -14.72 14.39 -7.27
CA THR A 305 -14.67 13.56 -8.47
C THR A 305 -14.48 12.08 -8.10
N LEU A 306 -13.54 11.78 -7.21
CA LEU A 306 -13.22 10.41 -6.83
C LEU A 306 -14.38 9.68 -6.14
N GLN A 307 -15.28 10.41 -5.48
CA GLN A 307 -16.51 9.90 -4.87
C GLN A 307 -17.56 9.41 -5.88
N GLN A 308 -17.50 9.86 -7.14
CA GLN A 308 -18.48 9.47 -8.14
C GLN A 308 -18.34 7.98 -8.45
N ASP A 309 -19.45 7.25 -8.35
CA ASP A 309 -19.51 5.81 -8.59
C ASP A 309 -18.57 4.98 -7.68
N LEU A 310 -18.21 5.51 -6.51
CA LEU A 310 -17.46 4.78 -5.49
C LEU A 310 -18.41 3.89 -4.68
N SER A 311 -18.02 2.64 -4.43
CA SER A 311 -18.75 1.75 -3.52
C SER A 311 -18.84 2.36 -2.12
N GLU A 312 -19.98 2.16 -1.44
CA GLU A 312 -20.16 2.61 -0.05
C GLU A 312 -19.27 1.86 0.95
N ASP A 313 -18.74 0.70 0.55
CA ASP A 313 -17.83 -0.11 1.36
C ASP A 313 -16.37 0.38 1.30
N ILE A 314 -16.06 1.33 0.40
CA ILE A 314 -14.70 1.89 0.27
C ILE A 314 -14.62 3.21 1.04
N TRP A 315 -13.72 3.25 2.02
CA TRP A 315 -13.45 4.43 2.83
C TRP A 315 -12.67 5.48 2.02
N LEU A 316 -12.70 6.73 2.47
CA LEU A 316 -12.05 7.84 1.78
C LEU A 316 -10.94 8.43 2.62
N GLY A 317 -9.81 8.71 1.98
CA GLY A 317 -8.70 9.44 2.57
C GLY A 317 -8.24 10.63 1.75
N TRP A 318 -7.38 11.45 2.34
CA TRP A 318 -6.95 12.73 1.80
C TRP A 318 -5.46 12.97 2.03
N LYS A 319 -4.72 13.34 0.99
CA LYS A 319 -3.32 13.75 1.14
C LYS A 319 -3.18 15.25 1.21
N ASN A 320 -2.37 15.75 2.14
CA ASN A 320 -1.85 17.11 2.15
C ASN A 320 -0.39 17.10 1.72
N PHE A 321 -0.01 18.10 0.93
CA PHE A 321 1.38 18.31 0.49
C PHE A 321 1.90 19.60 1.10
N TYR A 322 3.02 19.55 1.82
CA TYR A 322 3.51 20.73 2.54
C TYR A 322 3.91 21.87 1.61
N ASP A 323 4.54 21.56 0.47
CA ASP A 323 5.13 22.57 -0.42
C ASP A 323 4.38 22.70 -1.76
N GLU A 324 3.69 21.64 -2.20
CA GLU A 324 2.95 21.59 -3.47
C GLU A 324 1.53 22.15 -3.35
N ASP A 325 0.91 22.06 -2.17
CA ASP A 325 -0.40 22.67 -1.93
C ASP A 325 -0.26 24.17 -1.67
N SER A 326 -1.13 24.97 -2.29
CA SER A 326 -1.03 26.44 -2.21
C SER A 326 -2.39 27.12 -1.99
N PRO A 327 -2.73 27.48 -0.73
CA PRO A 327 -2.09 27.04 0.51
C PRO A 327 -2.43 25.58 0.87
N THR A 328 -1.56 24.91 1.62
CA THR A 328 -1.87 23.65 2.32
C THR A 328 -3.00 23.86 3.32
N PHE A 329 -3.89 22.87 3.45
CA PHE A 329 -4.98 22.90 4.42
C PHE A 329 -4.44 22.80 5.85
N THR A 330 -5.07 23.52 6.78
CA THR A 330 -4.88 23.26 8.22
C THR A 330 -5.57 21.95 8.62
N SER A 331 -5.29 21.45 9.83
CA SER A 331 -6.01 20.30 10.41
C SER A 331 -7.53 20.56 10.45
N GLU A 332 -7.94 21.75 10.93
CA GLU A 332 -9.35 22.16 10.97
C GLU A 332 -9.98 22.17 9.58
N GLN A 333 -9.30 22.70 8.57
CA GLN A 333 -9.81 22.75 7.20
C GLN A 333 -9.90 21.36 6.57
N THR A 334 -8.89 20.51 6.79
CA THR A 334 -8.89 19.12 6.29
C THR A 334 -10.05 18.34 6.91
N PHE A 335 -10.30 18.54 8.21
CA PHE A 335 -11.41 17.88 8.91
C PHE A 335 -12.80 18.46 8.58
N GLN A 336 -12.86 19.55 7.80
CA GLN A 336 -14.11 20.13 7.26
C GLN A 336 -14.40 19.67 5.82
N VAL A 337 -13.50 18.91 5.20
CA VAL A 337 -13.77 18.27 3.89
C VAL A 337 -14.90 17.25 4.07
N GLU A 338 -15.81 17.17 3.10
CA GLU A 338 -16.96 16.26 3.14
C GLU A 338 -16.92 15.25 1.98
N PRO A 339 -17.12 13.94 2.26
CA PRO A 339 -17.17 13.34 3.60
C PRO A 339 -15.81 13.48 4.30
N LYS A 340 -15.84 13.53 5.64
CA LYS A 340 -14.61 13.65 6.45
C LYS A 340 -13.65 12.49 6.17
N PRO A 341 -12.38 12.76 5.83
CA PRO A 341 -11.42 11.71 5.51
C PRO A 341 -11.14 10.84 6.74
N TRP A 342 -11.03 9.54 6.50
CA TRP A 342 -10.73 8.51 7.50
C TRP A 342 -9.22 8.26 7.65
N PHE A 343 -8.47 8.55 6.60
CA PHE A 343 -7.01 8.52 6.57
C PHE A 343 -6.51 9.82 5.96
N VAL A 344 -5.61 10.52 6.65
CA VAL A 344 -4.97 11.73 6.14
C VAL A 344 -3.46 11.53 6.16
N SER A 345 -2.77 11.69 5.03
CA SER A 345 -1.31 11.70 5.01
C SER A 345 -0.71 13.04 4.62
N TYR A 346 0.50 13.29 5.12
CA TYR A 346 1.28 14.50 4.87
C TYR A 346 2.57 14.14 4.16
N GLN A 347 2.74 14.67 2.95
CA GLN A 347 3.93 14.52 2.12
C GLN A 347 4.76 15.80 2.07
#